data_AF-A0A7Y3H097-F1
#
_entry.id   AF-A0A7Y3H097-F1
#
_cell.length_a   1.000
_cell.length_b   1.000
_cell.length_c   1.000
_cell.angle_alpha   90.00
_cell.angle_beta   90.00
_cell.angle_gamma   90.00
#
_symmetry.space_group_name_H-M   'P 1'
#
loop_
_entity.id
_entity.type
_entity.pdbx_description
1 polymer ?
#
loop_
_entity_poly.entity_id
_entity_poly.type
_entity_poly.pdbx_seq_one_letter_code
_entity_poly.pdbx_strand_id
1 'polypeptide(L)'
;MDAPADSLMPLVDAARKGRAEAFDRIFDEVMPELRAYVRLNTGQRIRQRESMSDLVQSVCREVFEDLPGFRGEGERQFKKWLFTVALNKIQQKGRFHGARRRTPSLEVRPVAPASCSTTFGNDQVLNAYKSICTPSRHAAAGEEVQRIEKVFDQLSDDHRRVITLSCFLRLSHAEIAAEMGRTESATRMLLARARAELALRLAKHEMGG
;
A
#
# COMPACT_ATOMS: atom_id res chain seq x y z
N MET A 1 12.45 -17.23 -16.17
CA MET A 1 11.17 -17.36 -16.90
C MET A 1 10.39 -16.09 -16.62
N ASP A 2 10.56 -15.09 -17.47
CA ASP A 2 9.78 -13.86 -17.41
C ASP A 2 8.34 -14.19 -17.80
N ALA A 3 7.41 -14.10 -16.86
CA ALA A 3 6.00 -14.09 -17.19
C ALA A 3 5.73 -12.79 -17.99
N PRO A 4 5.13 -12.87 -19.18
CA PRO A 4 4.89 -11.68 -19.99
C PRO A 4 3.97 -10.71 -19.23
N ALA A 5 4.23 -9.41 -19.36
CA ALA A 5 3.43 -8.31 -18.78
C ALA A 5 1.95 -8.27 -19.26
N ASP A 6 1.53 -9.24 -20.08
CA ASP A 6 0.15 -9.47 -20.50
C ASP A 6 -0.53 -10.66 -19.78
N SER A 7 0.13 -11.32 -18.82
CA SER A 7 -0.39 -12.51 -18.15
C SER A 7 -1.56 -12.22 -17.19
N LEU A 8 -1.68 -10.98 -16.67
CA LEU A 8 -2.71 -10.63 -15.70
C LEU A 8 -4.08 -10.36 -16.34
N MET A 9 -4.12 -9.79 -17.55
CA MET A 9 -5.38 -9.40 -18.19
C MET A 9 -6.32 -10.57 -18.51
N PRO A 10 -5.85 -11.73 -19.02
CA PRO A 10 -6.68 -12.92 -19.18
C PRO A 10 -7.32 -13.38 -17.86
N LEU A 11 -6.59 -13.24 -16.74
CA LEU A 11 -7.11 -13.55 -15.42
C LEU A 11 -8.16 -12.52 -14.99
N VAL A 12 -7.90 -11.22 -15.19
CA VAL A 12 -8.87 -10.15 -14.91
C VAL A 12 -10.17 -10.37 -15.68
N ASP A 13 -10.09 -10.68 -16.97
CA ASP A 13 -11.28 -10.96 -17.80
C ASP A 13 -12.02 -12.24 -17.41
N ALA A 14 -11.30 -13.26 -16.94
CA ALA A 14 -11.90 -14.47 -16.38
C ALA A 14 -12.59 -14.21 -15.02
N ALA A 15 -11.96 -13.41 -14.16
CA ALA A 15 -12.48 -13.02 -12.85
C ALA A 15 -13.73 -12.13 -13.00
N ARG A 16 -13.75 -11.21 -13.98
CA ARG A 16 -14.95 -10.42 -14.37
C ARG A 16 -16.15 -11.29 -14.74
N LYS A 17 -15.92 -12.50 -15.25
CA LYS A 17 -16.95 -13.48 -15.60
C LYS A 17 -17.32 -14.41 -14.43
N GLY A 18 -16.85 -14.12 -13.21
CA GLY A 18 -17.17 -14.86 -12.00
C GLY A 18 -16.33 -16.12 -11.77
N ARG A 19 -15.19 -16.30 -12.46
CA ARG A 19 -14.30 -17.45 -12.20
C ARG A 19 -13.46 -17.21 -10.95
N ALA A 20 -13.82 -17.88 -9.86
CA ALA A 20 -13.13 -17.77 -8.57
C ALA A 20 -11.62 -18.06 -8.66
N GLU A 21 -11.21 -19.10 -9.40
CA GLU A 21 -9.79 -19.44 -9.56
C GLU A 21 -8.95 -18.32 -10.21
N ALA A 22 -9.59 -17.49 -11.06
CA ALA A 22 -8.90 -16.37 -11.68
C ALA A 22 -8.67 -15.23 -10.67
N PHE A 23 -9.58 -15.05 -9.70
CA PHE A 23 -9.38 -14.12 -8.60
C PHE A 23 -8.21 -14.52 -7.72
N ASP A 24 -8.13 -15.79 -7.32
CA ASP A 24 -7.05 -16.28 -6.46
C ASP A 24 -5.68 -16.03 -7.12
N ARG A 25 -5.56 -16.33 -8.42
CA ARG A 25 -4.32 -16.07 -9.18
C ARG A 25 -3.97 -14.60 -9.31
N ILE A 26 -4.96 -13.73 -9.59
CA ILE A 26 -4.74 -12.27 -9.62
C ILE A 26 -4.16 -11.83 -8.27
N PHE A 27 -4.79 -12.27 -7.18
CA PHE A 27 -4.37 -11.88 -5.85
C PHE A 27 -2.99 -12.44 -5.53
N ASP A 28 -2.70 -13.71 -5.80
CA ASP A 28 -1.36 -14.28 -5.59
C ASP A 28 -0.26 -13.44 -6.27
N GLU A 29 -0.53 -12.93 -7.47
CA GLU A 29 0.40 -12.08 -8.22
C GLU A 29 0.55 -10.68 -7.63
N VAL A 30 -0.54 -10.00 -7.29
CA VAL A 30 -0.50 -8.60 -6.81
C VAL A 30 -0.32 -8.45 -5.30
N MET A 31 -0.49 -9.52 -4.53
CA MET A 31 -0.53 -9.50 -3.07
C MET A 31 0.75 -8.95 -2.43
N PRO A 32 1.98 -9.28 -2.89
CA PRO A 32 3.18 -8.70 -2.31
C PRO A 32 3.21 -7.18 -2.39
N GLU A 33 2.86 -6.63 -3.57
CA GLU A 33 2.80 -5.18 -3.78
C GLU A 33 1.66 -4.54 -3.00
N LEU A 34 0.47 -5.17 -2.98
CA LEU A 34 -0.69 -4.70 -2.21
C LEU A 34 -0.38 -4.63 -0.71
N ARG A 35 0.22 -5.66 -0.14
CA ARG A 35 0.64 -5.70 1.26
C ARG A 35 1.65 -4.59 1.55
N ALA A 36 2.67 -4.46 0.71
CA ALA A 36 3.69 -3.42 0.84
C ALA A 36 3.06 -2.02 0.80
N TYR A 37 2.15 -1.77 -0.16
CA TYR A 37 1.42 -0.53 -0.29
C TYR A 37 0.58 -0.21 0.94
N VAL A 38 -0.22 -1.18 1.43
CA VAL A 38 -1.06 -1.00 2.61
C VAL A 38 -0.19 -0.74 3.84
N ARG A 39 0.89 -1.49 4.06
CA ARG A 39 1.78 -1.31 5.21
C ARG A 39 2.40 0.10 5.20
N LEU A 40 2.88 0.58 4.06
CA LEU A 40 3.46 1.91 3.95
C LEU A 40 2.42 3.03 4.03
N ASN A 41 1.17 2.81 3.62
CA ASN A 41 0.12 3.83 3.66
C ASN A 41 -0.70 3.84 4.96
N THR A 42 -0.57 2.81 5.79
CA THR A 42 -1.31 2.73 7.05
C THR A 42 -0.53 3.42 8.16
N GLY A 43 -1.03 4.56 8.63
CA GLY A 43 -0.47 5.26 9.78
C GLY A 43 -0.68 4.52 11.10
N GLN A 44 0.11 4.86 12.13
CA GLN A 44 0.08 4.19 13.44
C GLN A 44 -1.33 4.10 14.05
N ARG A 45 -2.17 5.12 13.86
CA ARG A 45 -3.54 5.17 14.40
C ARG A 45 -4.41 4.01 13.94
N ILE A 46 -4.31 3.62 12.67
CA ILE A 46 -5.08 2.51 12.10
C ILE A 46 -4.47 1.19 12.58
N ARG A 47 -3.14 1.07 12.59
CA ARG A 47 -2.42 -0.13 13.07
C ARG A 47 -2.73 -0.50 14.53
N GLN A 48 -3.11 0.47 15.37
CA GLN A 48 -3.53 0.22 16.76
C GLN A 48 -4.94 -0.39 16.89
N ARG A 49 -5.77 -0.31 15.85
CA ARG A 49 -7.19 -0.70 15.88
C ARG A 49 -7.51 -1.87 14.95
N GLU A 50 -6.75 -2.04 13.89
CA GLU A 50 -6.94 -3.09 12.88
C GLU A 50 -5.62 -3.75 12.53
N SER A 51 -5.65 -5.08 12.34
CA SER A 51 -4.48 -5.79 11.86
C SER A 51 -4.26 -5.51 10.36
N MET A 52 -3.02 -5.65 9.89
CA MET A 52 -2.72 -5.46 8.46
C MET A 52 -3.38 -6.54 7.60
N SER A 53 -3.57 -7.75 8.15
CA SER A 53 -4.27 -8.83 7.47
C SER A 53 -5.74 -8.47 7.22
N ASP A 54 -6.43 -7.95 8.24
CA ASP A 54 -7.84 -7.56 8.12
C ASP A 54 -8.03 -6.45 7.10
N LEU A 55 -7.09 -5.48 7.07
CA LEU A 55 -7.15 -4.37 6.14
C LEU A 55 -6.94 -4.84 4.69
N VAL A 56 -5.94 -5.70 4.45
CA VAL A 56 -5.70 -6.29 3.13
C VAL A 56 -6.90 -7.13 2.69
N GLN A 57 -7.43 -8.00 3.56
CA GLN A 57 -8.62 -8.80 3.26
C GLN A 57 -9.83 -7.93 2.94
N SER A 58 -10.01 -6.82 3.66
CA SER A 58 -11.09 -5.88 3.38
C SER A 58 -10.94 -5.20 2.03
N VAL A 59 -9.72 -4.92 1.58
CA VAL A 59 -9.46 -4.40 0.22
C VAL A 59 -9.74 -5.48 -0.82
N CYS A 60 -9.27 -6.71 -0.61
CA CYS A 60 -9.53 -7.83 -1.52
C CYS A 60 -11.03 -8.05 -1.73
N ARG A 61 -11.83 -7.95 -0.67
CA ARG A 61 -13.30 -8.09 -0.75
C ARG A 61 -13.93 -6.97 -1.60
N GLU A 62 -13.55 -5.73 -1.37
CA GLU A 62 -14.06 -4.57 -2.12
C GLU A 62 -13.68 -4.66 -3.61
N VAL A 63 -12.44 -5.05 -3.89
CA VAL A 63 -11.96 -5.32 -5.25
C VAL A 63 -12.77 -6.46 -5.89
N PHE A 64 -13.03 -7.54 -5.15
CA PHE A 64 -13.84 -8.65 -5.67
C PHE A 64 -15.26 -8.23 -6.04
N GLU A 65 -15.90 -7.44 -5.18
CA GLU A 65 -17.25 -6.91 -5.38
C GLU A 65 -17.32 -5.95 -6.59
N ASP A 66 -16.31 -5.08 -6.74
CA ASP A 66 -16.31 -4.04 -7.77
C ASP A 66 -15.70 -4.49 -9.11
N LEU A 67 -14.97 -5.61 -9.15
CA LEU A 67 -14.26 -6.08 -10.35
C LEU A 67 -15.16 -6.23 -11.60
N PRO A 68 -16.40 -6.76 -11.50
CA PRO A 68 -17.29 -6.84 -12.66
C PRO A 68 -17.58 -5.46 -13.32
N GLY A 69 -17.53 -4.39 -12.52
CA GLY A 69 -17.70 -3.01 -12.95
C GLY A 69 -16.45 -2.38 -13.57
N PHE A 70 -15.27 -2.97 -13.37
CA PHE A 70 -14.02 -2.45 -13.94
C PHE A 70 -14.07 -2.45 -15.49
N ARG A 71 -13.59 -1.36 -16.09
CA ARG A 71 -13.59 -1.12 -17.54
C ARG A 71 -12.20 -0.75 -18.09
N GLY A 72 -11.17 -0.77 -17.24
CA GLY A 72 -9.83 -0.41 -17.68
C GLY A 72 -9.21 -1.49 -18.57
N GLU A 73 -8.29 -1.05 -19.40
CA GLU A 73 -7.54 -1.87 -20.35
C GLU A 73 -6.07 -1.97 -19.91
N GLY A 74 -5.58 -3.21 -19.82
CA GLY A 74 -4.19 -3.49 -19.49
C GLY A 74 -3.87 -3.52 -17.99
N GLU A 75 -2.75 -4.17 -17.67
CA GLU A 75 -2.27 -4.38 -16.30
C GLU A 75 -2.12 -3.06 -15.52
N ARG A 76 -1.61 -2.01 -16.18
CA ARG A 76 -1.38 -0.70 -15.55
C ARG A 76 -2.67 -0.08 -15.03
N GLN A 77 -3.75 -0.13 -15.80
CA GLN A 77 -5.03 0.45 -15.40
C GLN A 77 -5.67 -0.36 -14.27
N PHE A 78 -5.52 -1.70 -14.31
CA PHE A 78 -5.97 -2.58 -13.25
C PHE A 78 -5.23 -2.31 -11.94
N LYS A 79 -3.88 -2.27 -11.96
CA LYS A 79 -3.07 -1.96 -10.78
C LYS A 79 -3.41 -0.58 -10.22
N LYS A 80 -3.53 0.43 -11.08
CA LYS A 80 -3.96 1.79 -10.67
C LYS A 80 -5.29 1.72 -9.91
N TRP A 81 -6.31 1.07 -10.47
CA TRP A 81 -7.61 0.93 -9.83
C TRP A 81 -7.53 0.17 -8.50
N LEU A 82 -6.85 -0.98 -8.45
CA LEU A 82 -6.63 -1.77 -7.23
C LEU A 82 -6.01 -0.94 -6.09
N PHE A 83 -4.93 -0.22 -6.37
CA PHE A 83 -4.28 0.60 -5.34
C PHE A 83 -5.07 1.86 -4.97
N THR A 84 -5.89 2.39 -5.89
CA THR A 84 -6.86 3.45 -5.56
C THR A 84 -7.93 2.93 -4.59
N VAL A 85 -8.49 1.74 -4.82
CA VAL A 85 -9.42 1.09 -3.87
C VAL A 85 -8.74 0.90 -2.52
N ALA A 86 -7.51 0.38 -2.49
CA ALA A 86 -6.74 0.21 -1.27
C ALA A 86 -6.55 1.52 -0.49
N LEU A 87 -6.18 2.59 -1.21
CA LEU A 87 -5.97 3.92 -0.62
C LEU A 87 -7.26 4.52 -0.06
N ASN A 88 -8.35 4.42 -0.82
CA ASN A 88 -9.67 4.87 -0.38
C ASN A 88 -10.10 4.15 0.89
N LYS A 89 -9.84 2.84 0.96
CA LYS A 89 -10.13 2.03 2.15
C LYS A 89 -9.34 2.49 3.37
N ILE A 90 -8.03 2.69 3.23
CA ILE A 90 -7.16 3.21 4.29
C ILE A 90 -7.68 4.57 4.79
N GLN A 91 -8.04 5.47 3.88
CA GLN A 91 -8.57 6.78 4.23
C GLN A 91 -9.95 6.71 4.90
N GLN A 92 -10.84 5.82 4.44
CA GLN A 92 -12.15 5.59 5.04
C GLN A 92 -11.99 5.10 6.48
N LYS A 93 -11.11 4.13 6.73
CA LYS A 93 -10.79 3.62 8.07
C LYS A 93 -10.18 4.70 8.95
N GLY A 94 -9.23 5.48 8.43
CA GLY A 94 -8.65 6.62 9.15
C GLY A 94 -9.70 7.65 9.58
N ARG A 95 -10.62 8.01 8.69
CA ARG A 95 -11.74 8.92 8.98
C ARG A 95 -12.73 8.34 9.99
N PHE A 96 -13.11 7.07 9.84
CA PHE A 96 -14.02 6.38 10.76
C PHE A 96 -13.47 6.38 12.19
N HIS A 97 -12.21 5.97 12.37
CA HIS A 97 -11.54 5.96 13.68
C HIS A 97 -11.29 7.38 14.23
N GLY A 98 -11.16 8.38 13.34
CA GLY A 98 -11.08 9.79 13.73
C GLY A 98 -12.41 10.36 14.23
N ALA A 99 -13.52 10.05 13.54
CA ALA A 99 -14.86 10.51 13.88
C ALA A 99 -15.40 9.87 15.16
N ARG A 100 -15.10 8.59 15.40
CA ARG A 100 -15.53 7.84 16.60
C ARG A 100 -14.95 8.37 17.91
N ARG A 101 -13.95 9.27 17.88
CA ARG A 101 -13.46 10.01 19.07
C ARG A 101 -14.25 11.29 19.38
N ARG A 102 -15.05 11.80 18.44
CA ARG A 102 -15.91 12.99 18.66
C ARG A 102 -17.27 12.62 19.27
N THR A 103 -17.58 11.33 19.37
CA THR A 103 -18.75 10.80 20.06
C THR A 103 -18.24 10.09 21.33
N PRO A 104 -18.64 10.50 22.55
CA PRO A 104 -18.21 9.83 23.76
C PRO A 104 -19.05 8.57 23.96
N SER A 105 -18.82 7.55 23.14
CA SER A 105 -19.28 6.20 23.44
C SER A 105 -18.13 5.38 24.02
N LEU A 106 -18.30 5.04 25.29
CA LEU A 106 -17.54 4.04 26.03
C LEU A 106 -17.42 2.77 25.21
N GLU A 107 -16.26 2.48 24.63
CA GLU A 107 -15.96 1.13 24.16
C GLU A 107 -14.50 0.74 24.43
N VAL A 108 -14.40 -0.13 25.45
CA VAL A 108 -13.60 -1.34 25.57
C VAL A 108 -12.43 -1.44 24.58
N ARG A 109 -11.23 -1.45 25.15
CA ARG A 109 -10.00 -1.92 24.51
C ARG A 109 -10.21 -3.39 24.11
N PRO A 110 -10.28 -3.75 22.82
CA PRO A 110 -10.10 -5.15 22.46
C PRO A 110 -8.64 -5.44 22.77
N VAL A 111 -8.41 -6.33 23.74
CA VAL A 111 -7.14 -7.04 23.83
C VAL A 111 -7.01 -7.76 22.48
N ALA A 112 -6.03 -7.33 21.68
CA ALA A 112 -5.71 -8.03 20.45
C ALA A 112 -5.48 -9.49 20.79
N PRO A 113 -6.19 -10.45 20.17
CA PRO A 113 -5.73 -11.83 20.24
C PRO A 113 -4.35 -11.85 19.60
N ALA A 114 -3.36 -12.29 20.38
CA ALA A 114 -2.17 -12.85 19.78
C ALA A 114 -2.62 -13.97 18.82
N SER A 115 -2.01 -14.00 17.63
CA SER A 115 -2.22 -14.97 16.55
C SER A 115 -3.27 -14.63 15.50
N CYS A 116 -2.80 -13.99 14.42
CA CYS A 116 -2.54 -14.73 13.19
C CYS A 116 -1.37 -14.04 12.49
N SER A 117 -0.15 -14.30 12.99
CA SER A 117 1.04 -14.05 12.20
C SER A 117 1.09 -15.15 11.14
N THR A 118 0.31 -15.02 10.06
CA THR A 118 0.87 -15.43 8.78
C THR A 118 2.11 -14.57 8.63
N THR A 119 3.24 -15.13 9.01
CA THR A 119 4.56 -14.52 8.83
C THR A 119 4.73 -14.45 7.32
N PHE A 120 4.18 -13.41 6.72
CA PHE A 120 4.38 -13.11 5.31
C PHE A 120 5.88 -12.95 5.14
N GLY A 121 6.45 -13.57 4.09
CA GLY A 121 7.88 -13.50 3.87
C GLY A 121 8.31 -12.04 3.82
N ASN A 122 9.06 -11.59 4.83
CA ASN A 122 9.61 -10.24 4.86
C ASN A 122 10.40 -9.96 3.57
N ASP A 123 10.95 -11.01 2.94
CA ASP A 123 11.59 -10.98 1.64
C ASP A 123 10.68 -10.47 0.51
N GLN A 124 9.41 -10.89 0.46
CA GLN A 124 8.46 -10.45 -0.58
C GLN A 124 8.11 -8.97 -0.43
N VAL A 125 7.86 -8.54 0.81
CA VAL A 125 7.58 -7.13 1.14
C VAL A 125 8.81 -6.27 0.86
N LEU A 126 9.99 -6.74 1.28
CA LEU A 126 11.24 -6.06 1.04
C LEU A 126 11.52 -5.92 -0.46
N ASN A 127 11.23 -6.95 -1.25
CA ASN A 127 11.36 -6.88 -2.69
C ASN A 127 10.47 -5.79 -3.30
N ALA A 128 9.22 -5.65 -2.84
CA ALA A 128 8.35 -4.57 -3.27
C ALA A 128 8.88 -3.17 -2.88
N TYR A 129 9.53 -3.05 -1.71
CA TYR A 129 10.14 -1.79 -1.26
C TYR A 129 11.35 -1.32 -2.08
N LYS A 130 11.98 -2.21 -2.86
CA LYS A 130 13.05 -1.84 -3.81
C LYS A 130 12.60 -0.83 -4.87
N SER A 131 11.30 -0.78 -5.15
CA SER A 131 10.73 0.23 -6.06
C SER A 131 10.74 1.66 -5.48
N ILE A 132 10.95 1.79 -4.17
CA ILE A 132 10.87 3.05 -3.42
C ILE A 132 12.25 3.53 -2.98
N CYS A 133 13.04 2.63 -2.42
CA CYS A 133 14.35 2.94 -1.85
C CYS A 133 15.30 1.77 -2.04
N THR A 134 16.60 2.02 -1.88
CA THR A 134 17.61 0.95 -1.88
C THR A 134 17.69 0.39 -0.46
N PRO A 135 17.34 -0.88 -0.23
CA PRO A 135 17.46 -1.48 1.10
C PRO A 135 18.92 -1.65 1.53
N SER A 136 19.15 -1.74 2.84
CA SER A 136 20.46 -2.09 3.39
C SER A 136 20.84 -3.52 2.99
N ARG A 137 22.10 -3.71 2.60
CA ARG A 137 22.66 -5.03 2.24
C ARG A 137 23.05 -5.87 3.46
N HIS A 138 23.16 -5.25 4.64
CA HIS A 138 23.70 -5.89 5.86
C HIS A 138 22.63 -6.30 6.86
N ALA A 139 21.38 -5.84 6.70
CA ALA A 139 20.29 -6.15 7.62
C ALA A 139 19.53 -7.42 7.20
N ALA A 140 19.01 -8.17 8.18
CA ALA A 140 18.06 -9.25 7.89
C ALA A 140 16.77 -8.66 7.30
N ALA A 141 16.08 -9.41 6.43
CA ALA A 141 14.92 -8.89 5.69
C ALA A 141 13.82 -8.32 6.61
N GLY A 142 13.59 -8.94 7.77
CA GLY A 142 12.60 -8.46 8.75
C GLY A 142 13.00 -7.15 9.43
N GLU A 143 14.27 -7.01 9.81
CA GLU A 143 14.79 -5.78 10.42
C GLU A 143 14.73 -4.62 9.43
N GLU A 144 15.05 -4.93 8.18
CA GLU A 144 15.03 -3.97 7.09
C GLU A 144 13.62 -3.46 6.75
N VAL A 145 12.64 -4.37 6.68
CA VAL A 145 11.22 -3.99 6.54
C VAL A 145 10.77 -3.10 7.70
N GLN A 146 11.10 -3.46 8.94
CA GLN A 146 10.76 -2.65 10.11
C GLN A 146 11.42 -1.27 10.08
N ARG A 147 12.67 -1.18 9.63
CA ARG A 147 13.40 0.09 9.50
C ARG A 147 12.72 1.01 8.49
N ILE A 148 12.39 0.49 7.29
CA ILE A 148 11.71 1.26 6.24
C ILE A 148 10.35 1.75 6.75
N GLU A 149 9.57 0.88 7.39
CA GLU A 149 8.25 1.24 7.93
C GLU A 149 8.31 2.31 9.03
N LYS A 150 9.31 2.23 9.93
CA LYS A 150 9.54 3.25 10.95
C LYS A 150 9.89 4.59 10.33
N VAL A 151 10.70 4.62 9.28
CA VAL A 151 11.01 5.88 8.57
C VAL A 151 9.75 6.45 7.91
N PHE A 152 8.95 5.60 7.26
CA PHE A 152 7.67 6.02 6.67
C PHE A 152 6.69 6.58 7.71
N ASP A 153 6.70 6.05 8.93
CA ASP A 153 5.92 6.56 10.09
C ASP A 153 6.31 7.96 10.54
N GLN A 154 7.48 8.44 10.14
CA GLN A 154 7.93 9.80 10.45
C GLN A 154 7.73 10.78 9.28
N LEU A 155 7.36 10.31 8.10
CA LEU A 155 7.01 11.17 6.96
C LEU A 155 5.61 11.75 7.17
N SER A 156 5.37 12.93 6.59
CA SER A 156 4.00 13.46 6.49
C SER A 156 3.13 12.55 5.62
N ASP A 157 1.82 12.56 5.85
CA ASP A 157 0.86 11.78 5.06
C ASP A 157 0.97 12.12 3.56
N ASP A 158 1.24 13.39 3.24
CA ASP A 158 1.45 13.86 1.87
C ASP A 158 2.73 13.29 1.23
N HIS A 159 3.82 13.25 1.98
CA HIS A 159 5.09 12.68 1.49
C HIS A 159 4.97 11.18 1.27
N ARG A 160 4.36 10.46 2.22
CA ARG A 160 4.05 9.03 2.09
C ARG A 160 3.21 8.78 0.84
N ARG A 161 2.11 9.51 0.68
CA ARG A 161 1.16 9.33 -0.43
C ARG A 161 1.81 9.64 -1.79
N VAL A 162 2.53 10.76 -1.93
CA VAL A 162 3.17 11.10 -3.22
C VAL A 162 4.22 10.06 -3.63
N ILE A 163 4.98 9.52 -2.67
CA ILE A 163 5.98 8.48 -2.92
C ILE A 163 5.30 7.19 -3.39
N THR A 164 4.27 6.72 -2.68
CA THR A 164 3.64 5.43 -2.99
C THR A 164 2.83 5.50 -4.28
N LEU A 165 2.18 6.64 -4.58
CA LEU A 165 1.51 6.87 -5.87
C LEU A 165 2.50 6.87 -7.04
N SER A 166 3.68 7.45 -6.85
CA SER A 166 4.72 7.46 -7.89
C SER A 166 5.35 6.08 -8.10
N CYS A 167 5.62 5.32 -7.03
CA CYS A 167 6.42 4.09 -7.12
C CYS A 167 5.59 2.84 -7.41
N PHE A 168 4.46 2.64 -6.72
CA PHE A 168 3.61 1.46 -6.91
C PHE A 168 2.68 1.60 -8.11
N LEU A 169 2.00 2.74 -8.22
CA LEU A 169 1.04 2.96 -9.31
C LEU A 169 1.70 3.48 -10.59
N ARG A 170 3.00 3.82 -10.55
CA ARG A 170 3.77 4.41 -11.66
C ARG A 170 3.03 5.56 -12.35
N LEU A 171 2.31 6.35 -11.56
CA LEU A 171 1.54 7.49 -12.06
C LEU A 171 2.47 8.61 -12.52
N SER A 172 2.06 9.29 -13.59
CA SER A 172 2.68 10.54 -14.00
C SER A 172 2.43 11.64 -12.96
N HIS A 173 3.25 12.68 -12.97
CA HIS A 173 3.06 13.83 -12.07
C HIS A 173 1.68 14.47 -12.22
N ALA A 174 1.11 14.47 -13.43
CA ALA A 174 -0.22 14.99 -13.70
C ALA A 174 -1.32 14.14 -13.06
N GLU A 175 -1.21 12.80 -13.15
CA GLU A 175 -2.16 11.89 -12.51
C GLU A 175 -2.07 11.95 -10.97
N ILE A 176 -0.86 12.03 -10.42
CA ILE A 176 -0.67 12.21 -8.97
C ILE A 176 -1.26 13.56 -8.53
N ALA A 177 -1.06 14.61 -9.32
CA ALA A 177 -1.62 15.92 -9.03
C ALA A 177 -3.15 15.91 -8.98
N ALA A 178 -3.79 15.25 -9.96
CA ALA A 178 -5.25 15.05 -9.96
C ALA A 178 -5.72 14.27 -8.74
N GLU A 179 -5.05 13.17 -8.39
CA GLU A 179 -5.36 12.32 -7.24
C GLU A 179 -5.18 13.04 -5.89
N MET A 180 -4.20 13.95 -5.80
CA MET A 180 -3.90 14.71 -4.59
C MET A 180 -4.59 16.08 -4.52
N GLY A 181 -5.36 16.47 -5.56
CA GLY A 181 -5.99 17.79 -5.64
C GLY A 181 -4.98 18.95 -5.70
N ARG A 182 -3.86 18.76 -6.41
CA ARG A 182 -2.73 19.71 -6.51
C ARG A 182 -2.43 20.07 -7.96
N THR A 183 -1.56 21.05 -8.15
CA THR A 183 -0.97 21.32 -9.48
C THR A 183 0.17 20.35 -9.76
N GLU A 184 0.45 20.11 -11.04
CA GLU A 184 1.56 19.23 -11.44
C GLU A 184 2.92 19.76 -10.93
N SER A 185 3.14 21.07 -11.02
CA SER A 185 4.38 21.70 -10.52
C SER A 185 4.56 21.50 -9.02
N ALA A 186 3.51 21.73 -8.21
CA ALA A 186 3.55 21.48 -6.78
C ALA A 186 3.81 20.00 -6.46
N THR A 187 3.23 19.09 -7.26
CA THR A 187 3.41 17.65 -7.09
C THR A 187 4.84 17.21 -7.38
N ARG A 188 5.49 17.77 -8.42
CA ARG A 188 6.92 17.53 -8.70
C ARG A 188 7.81 17.96 -7.54
N MET A 189 7.58 19.17 -7.02
CA MET A 189 8.33 19.68 -5.87
C MET A 189 8.10 18.84 -4.61
N LEU A 190 6.86 18.44 -4.36
CA LEU A 190 6.49 17.59 -3.23
C LEU A 190 7.19 16.23 -3.31
N LEU A 191 7.17 15.58 -4.48
CA LEU A 191 7.81 14.29 -4.69
C LEU A 191 9.33 14.36 -4.49
N ALA A 192 9.98 15.41 -5.01
CA ALA A 192 11.41 15.62 -4.83
C ALA A 192 11.77 15.79 -3.34
N ARG A 193 11.01 16.62 -2.60
CA ARG A 193 11.20 16.82 -1.16
C ARG A 193 10.96 15.55 -0.37
N ALA A 194 9.90 14.82 -0.69
CA ALA A 194 9.54 13.56 -0.03
C ALA A 194 10.66 12.51 -0.21
N ARG A 195 11.21 12.37 -1.43
CA ARG A 195 12.34 11.46 -1.71
C ARG A 195 13.61 11.87 -0.96
N ALA A 196 13.93 13.17 -0.93
CA ALA A 196 15.09 13.68 -0.20
C ALA A 196 14.96 13.43 1.31
N GLU A 197 13.77 13.67 1.88
CA GLU A 197 13.51 13.39 3.29
C GLU A 197 13.60 11.89 3.62
N LEU A 198 13.02 11.03 2.77
CA LEU A 198 13.11 9.58 2.91
C LEU A 198 14.58 9.12 2.93
N ALA A 199 15.38 9.56 1.95
CA ALA A 199 16.80 9.21 1.87
C ALA A 199 17.57 9.66 3.11
N LEU A 200 17.35 10.90 3.58
CA LEU A 200 18.00 11.44 4.76
C LEU A 200 17.66 10.65 6.02
N ARG A 201 16.39 10.28 6.21
CA ARG A 201 15.94 9.53 7.39
C ARG A 201 16.44 8.09 7.37
N LEU A 202 16.47 7.43 6.21
CA LEU A 202 17.04 6.09 6.06
C LEU A 202 18.53 6.06 6.42
N ALA A 203 19.31 7.04 5.93
CA ALA A 203 20.74 7.15 6.26
C ALA A 203 20.99 7.40 7.76
N LYS A 204 20.16 8.22 8.42
CA LYS A 204 20.25 8.42 9.88
C LYS A 204 19.98 7.14 10.66
N HIS A 205 19.01 6.34 10.20
CA HIS A 205 18.67 5.06 10.82
C HIS A 205 19.74 3.98 10.63
N GLU A 206 20.63 4.11 9.62
CA GLU A 206 21.78 3.22 9.42
C GLU A 206 22.96 3.56 10.33
N MET A 207 23.15 4.83 10.68
CA MET A 207 24.27 5.28 11.52
C MET A 207 23.99 5.23 13.03
N GLY A 208 22.72 5.14 13.43
CA GLY A 208 22.28 5.16 14.83
C GLY A 208 21.72 3.83 15.35
N GLY A 209 21.95 2.74 14.60
CA GLY A 209 21.58 1.37 14.98
C GLY A 209 22.72 0.64 15.67
#